data_AF-A0A1H7LB66-F1
#
_entry.id   AF-A0A1H7LB66-F1
#
_cell.length_a   1.000
_cell.length_b   1.000
_cell.length_c   1.000
_cell.angle_alpha   90.00
_cell.angle_beta   90.00
_cell.angle_gamma   90.00
#
_symmetry.space_group_name_H-M   'P 1'
#
loop_
_entity.id
_entity.type
_entity.pdbx_description
1 polymer ?
#
loop_
_entity_poly.entity_id
_entity_poly.type
_entity_poly.pdbx_seq_one_letter_code
_entity_poly.pdbx_strand_id
1 'polypeptide(L)'
;MPASASAFPSPSAPSSGHTNAHPLRVELHRTGLRIGPEAPVLRSRLLPRLLAALLQAHDEGFARRDSPCSRADLCARIAGMAELHRTQVWRAMAQLGNTPLQTLIAAQTPSGGPFWLHEPVLARCSFHLDTGGNAQGSELADWLGQRPLATGPGAATTPLIPWAYTEALARADHLLDRGELYPARLALQQAVPHLPPQDPLAVAALGWRRARIARRLGDWGALQDELRDLSQTLNDPRLPAPERLQLNARIAILAAWHWYGSLGQPAAALARLDEVPPAALAFDPTLRCDHGNLRGIALRELALAQGDTALAAAAIATLGDALRSASLAGLPDALQICAANLAHGIGQLAHAELLGTQASIKDALRWLLLSDAICTRWQLGRSSLLNTIFLLRLATLGKLRFSALRRLADEAGQPLQADSYAALAAHRWEACRGRQSQIPADQRCAFLLLWARHAAAECDSFSATDLVRQARLQARKLRDPQARQRYLEEADELTRQPQRA
;
A
#
# COMPACT_ATOMS: atom_id res chain seq x y z
N MET A 1 -66.29 -49.93 -39.35
CA MET A 1 -66.14 -51.04 -38.37
C MET A 1 -66.19 -52.37 -39.11
N PRO A 2 -65.04 -53.00 -39.28
CA PRO A 2 -64.96 -54.46 -39.21
C PRO A 2 -63.68 -55.01 -38.54
N ALA A 3 -63.76 -56.29 -38.17
CA ALA A 3 -62.73 -57.33 -38.06
C ALA A 3 -61.52 -57.10 -37.12
N SER A 4 -61.34 -57.89 -36.04
CA SER A 4 -60.97 -59.34 -36.01
C SER A 4 -59.60 -59.56 -36.66
N ALA A 5 -58.64 -60.31 -36.14
CA ALA A 5 -58.49 -61.18 -34.96
C ALA A 5 -56.97 -61.37 -34.78
N SER A 6 -56.47 -61.81 -33.63
CA SER A 6 -55.96 -63.18 -33.42
C SER A 6 -54.59 -63.07 -32.73
N ALA A 7 -54.06 -64.01 -31.95
CA ALA A 7 -54.61 -65.04 -31.09
C ALA A 7 -53.41 -65.60 -30.27
N PHE A 8 -53.72 -66.24 -29.13
CA PHE A 8 -52.94 -67.33 -28.51
C PHE A 8 -51.69 -67.01 -27.66
N PRO A 9 -51.31 -67.93 -26.74
CA PRO A 9 -51.22 -67.66 -25.31
C PRO A 9 -49.78 -67.75 -24.76
N SER A 10 -49.66 -67.38 -23.48
CA SER A 10 -48.44 -67.35 -22.67
C SER A 10 -47.56 -68.59 -22.77
N PRO A 11 -46.24 -68.37 -22.77
CA PRO A 11 -45.34 -69.24 -22.04
C PRO A 11 -44.42 -68.45 -21.09
N SER A 12 -44.38 -68.94 -19.84
CA SER A 12 -43.20 -69.06 -18.95
C SER A 12 -42.19 -67.91 -18.84
N ALA A 13 -41.98 -67.51 -17.58
CA ALA A 13 -40.98 -66.56 -17.12
C ALA A 13 -39.56 -66.79 -17.69
N PRO A 14 -38.83 -65.72 -18.04
CA PRO A 14 -37.38 -65.72 -18.05
C PRO A 14 -36.82 -64.99 -16.82
N SER A 15 -36.09 -65.77 -16.03
CA SER A 15 -34.77 -65.47 -15.47
C SER A 15 -34.51 -64.08 -14.85
N SER A 16 -34.24 -64.13 -13.56
CA SER A 16 -33.29 -63.28 -12.84
C SER A 16 -32.01 -63.05 -13.66
N GLY A 17 -31.99 -62.00 -14.47
CA GLY A 17 -30.82 -61.50 -15.16
C GLY A 17 -30.02 -60.58 -14.24
N HIS A 18 -29.16 -61.15 -13.39
CA HIS A 18 -27.98 -60.43 -12.93
C HIS A 18 -27.11 -60.13 -14.16
N THR A 19 -27.30 -58.96 -14.76
CA THR A 19 -26.31 -58.40 -15.66
C THR A 19 -25.09 -58.06 -14.82
N ASN A 20 -24.07 -58.91 -14.88
CA ASN A 20 -22.69 -58.56 -14.57
C ASN A 20 -22.24 -57.45 -15.54
N ALA A 21 -22.71 -56.22 -15.30
CA ALA A 21 -22.14 -55.04 -15.92
C ALA A 21 -20.85 -54.75 -15.17
N HIS A 22 -19.71 -55.01 -15.81
CA HIS A 22 -18.42 -54.57 -15.28
C HIS A 22 -18.49 -53.07 -14.93
N PRO A 23 -17.97 -52.65 -13.76
CA PRO A 23 -18.00 -51.25 -13.37
C PRO A 23 -17.27 -50.41 -14.42
N LEU A 24 -17.88 -49.28 -14.78
CA LEU A 24 -17.31 -48.32 -15.71
C LEU A 24 -16.10 -47.67 -15.05
N ARG A 25 -14.90 -48.04 -15.51
CA ARG A 25 -13.65 -47.46 -15.01
C ARG A 25 -13.49 -46.02 -15.48
N VAL A 26 -13.31 -45.10 -14.54
CA VAL A 26 -13.10 -43.66 -14.81
C VAL A 26 -11.76 -43.24 -14.23
N GLU A 27 -10.86 -42.70 -15.05
CA GLU A 27 -9.54 -42.24 -14.61
C GLU A 27 -9.47 -40.70 -14.60
N LEU A 28 -9.17 -40.14 -13.44
CA LEU A 28 -9.01 -38.71 -13.19
C LEU A 28 -7.57 -38.30 -13.49
N HIS A 29 -7.34 -37.58 -14.59
CA HIS A 29 -6.05 -36.99 -14.92
C HIS A 29 -6.02 -35.51 -14.58
N ARG A 30 -4.85 -34.96 -14.24
CA ARG A 30 -4.70 -33.50 -14.00
C ARG A 30 -5.12 -32.63 -15.19
N THR A 31 -5.11 -33.19 -16.40
CA THR A 31 -5.40 -32.51 -17.65
C THR A 31 -6.65 -33.03 -18.37
N GLY A 32 -7.38 -33.99 -17.78
CA GLY A 32 -8.58 -34.54 -18.40
C GLY A 32 -9.20 -35.73 -17.68
N LEU A 33 -10.16 -36.37 -18.33
CA LEU A 33 -10.92 -37.51 -17.80
C LEU A 33 -10.92 -38.64 -18.83
N ARG A 34 -10.64 -39.89 -18.42
CA ARG A 34 -10.79 -41.08 -19.28
C ARG A 34 -11.95 -41.94 -18.79
N ILE A 35 -12.77 -42.45 -19.69
CA ILE A 35 -13.97 -43.25 -19.39
C ILE A 35 -13.84 -44.60 -20.12
N GLY A 36 -13.37 -45.62 -19.43
CA GLY A 36 -13.04 -46.94 -19.99
C GLY A 36 -11.58 -47.07 -20.45
N PRO A 37 -11.05 -48.31 -20.55
CA PRO A 37 -9.62 -48.57 -20.78
C PRO A 37 -9.12 -48.14 -22.16
N GLU A 38 -9.98 -48.14 -23.19
CA GLU A 38 -9.59 -47.85 -24.59
C GLU A 38 -10.09 -46.48 -25.09
N ALA A 39 -10.73 -45.67 -24.23
CA ALA A 39 -11.30 -44.39 -24.62
C ALA A 39 -10.25 -43.26 -24.65
N PRO A 40 -10.39 -42.28 -25.57
CA PRO A 40 -9.56 -41.08 -25.57
C PRO A 40 -9.80 -40.23 -24.32
N VAL A 41 -8.77 -39.52 -23.87
CA VAL A 41 -8.87 -38.61 -22.71
C VAL A 41 -9.64 -37.35 -23.11
N LEU A 42 -10.74 -37.07 -22.42
CA LEU A 42 -11.50 -35.83 -22.51
C LEU A 42 -10.66 -34.70 -21.89
N ARG A 43 -10.05 -33.86 -22.72
CA ARG A 43 -9.16 -32.79 -22.26
C ARG A 43 -9.93 -31.71 -21.51
N SER A 44 -9.63 -31.57 -20.22
CA SER A 44 -10.27 -30.60 -19.35
C SER A 44 -9.43 -30.39 -18.10
N ARG A 45 -9.12 -29.14 -17.77
CA ARG A 45 -8.43 -28.82 -16.52
C ARG A 45 -9.39 -28.75 -15.33
N LEU A 46 -10.67 -28.47 -15.58
CA LEU A 46 -11.66 -28.22 -14.53
C LEU A 46 -12.51 -29.45 -14.22
N LEU A 47 -12.99 -30.16 -15.25
CA LEU A 47 -13.87 -31.32 -15.08
C LEU A 47 -13.33 -32.39 -14.10
N PRO A 48 -12.09 -32.89 -14.23
CA PRO A 48 -11.58 -33.91 -13.31
C PRO A 48 -11.43 -33.40 -11.88
N ARG A 49 -11.13 -32.09 -11.69
CA ARG A 49 -11.05 -31.46 -10.36
C ARG A 49 -12.42 -31.27 -9.72
N LEU A 50 -13.42 -30.86 -10.51
CA LEU A 50 -14.81 -30.75 -10.08
C LEU A 50 -15.35 -32.12 -9.64
N LEU A 51 -15.06 -33.17 -10.43
CA LEU A 51 -15.49 -34.52 -10.12
C LEU A 51 -14.78 -35.08 -8.89
N ALA A 52 -13.46 -34.89 -8.76
CA ALA A 52 -12.69 -35.25 -7.57
C ALA A 52 -13.24 -34.57 -6.30
N ALA A 53 -13.56 -33.27 -6.36
CA ALA A 53 -14.12 -32.54 -5.23
C ALA A 53 -15.53 -33.01 -4.85
N LEU A 54 -16.35 -33.38 -5.83
CA LEU A 54 -17.69 -33.95 -5.59
C LEU A 54 -17.62 -35.36 -5.00
N LEU A 55 -16.70 -36.21 -5.47
CA LEU A 55 -16.48 -37.54 -4.92
C LEU A 55 -16.02 -37.46 -3.46
N GLN A 56 -15.08 -36.55 -3.17
CA GLN A 56 -14.62 -36.31 -1.81
C GLN A 56 -15.76 -35.81 -0.91
N ALA A 57 -16.54 -34.83 -1.39
CA ALA A 57 -17.71 -34.36 -0.65
C ALA A 57 -18.74 -35.49 -0.42
N HIS A 58 -18.89 -36.40 -1.38
CA HIS A 58 -19.79 -37.55 -1.27
C HIS A 58 -19.35 -38.57 -0.21
N ASP A 59 -18.05 -38.86 -0.13
CA ASP A 59 -17.45 -39.70 0.92
C ASP A 59 -17.72 -39.10 2.32
N GLU A 60 -17.78 -37.77 2.44
CA GLU A 60 -18.05 -37.03 3.67
C GLU A 60 -19.56 -36.85 3.97
N GLY A 61 -20.46 -37.43 3.17
CA GLY A 61 -21.91 -37.34 3.35
C GLY A 61 -22.59 -36.12 2.72
N PHE A 62 -21.86 -35.31 1.95
CA PHE A 62 -22.37 -34.21 1.13
C PHE A 62 -22.53 -34.65 -0.35
N ALA A 63 -22.78 -33.71 -1.26
CA ALA A 63 -22.99 -33.99 -2.69
C ALA A 63 -24.04 -35.09 -2.96
N ARG A 64 -25.08 -35.14 -2.13
CA ARG A 64 -26.27 -36.00 -2.25
C ARG A 64 -27.49 -35.12 -2.54
N ARG A 65 -28.60 -35.73 -2.97
CA ARG A 65 -29.82 -34.97 -3.34
C ARG A 65 -30.41 -34.20 -2.15
N ASP A 66 -30.32 -34.76 -0.96
CA ASP A 66 -30.74 -34.22 0.33
C ASP A 66 -29.67 -33.30 0.98
N SER A 67 -28.41 -33.46 0.60
CA SER A 67 -27.28 -32.64 1.06
C SER A 67 -26.38 -32.21 -0.12
N PRO A 68 -26.82 -31.27 -0.97
CA PRO A 68 -26.10 -30.90 -2.18
C PRO A 68 -24.93 -29.96 -1.87
N CYS A 69 -23.85 -30.09 -2.63
CA CYS A 69 -22.61 -29.35 -2.44
C CYS A 69 -22.69 -27.97 -3.13
N SER A 70 -22.44 -26.89 -2.39
CA SER A 70 -22.47 -25.55 -2.98
C SER A 70 -21.23 -25.30 -3.86
N ARG A 71 -21.29 -24.25 -4.69
CA ARG A 71 -20.10 -23.80 -5.42
C ARG A 71 -18.96 -23.37 -4.49
N ALA A 72 -19.28 -22.75 -3.36
CA ALA A 72 -18.28 -22.27 -2.42
C ALA A 72 -17.53 -23.46 -1.80
N ASP A 73 -18.25 -24.52 -1.44
CA ASP A 73 -17.67 -25.76 -0.91
C ASP A 73 -16.76 -26.45 -1.93
N LEU A 74 -17.18 -26.48 -3.20
CA LEU A 74 -16.36 -27.01 -4.29
C LEU A 74 -15.11 -26.16 -4.57
N CYS A 75 -15.18 -24.83 -4.43
CA CYS A 75 -14.01 -23.96 -4.52
C CYS A 75 -13.02 -24.26 -3.39
N ALA A 76 -13.50 -24.34 -2.15
CA ALA A 76 -12.67 -24.59 -0.97
C ALA A 76 -11.92 -25.94 -1.04
N ARG A 77 -12.51 -26.93 -1.70
CA ARG A 77 -11.91 -28.25 -1.92
C ARG A 77 -10.90 -28.31 -3.06
N ILE A 78 -10.82 -27.32 -3.95
CA ILE A 78 -9.85 -27.36 -5.06
C ILE A 78 -8.72 -26.39 -4.73
N ALA A 79 -7.53 -26.91 -4.41
CA ALA A 79 -6.41 -26.06 -4.01
C ALA A 79 -6.04 -25.04 -5.10
N GLY A 80 -5.86 -23.78 -4.68
CA GLY A 80 -5.56 -22.66 -5.58
C GLY A 80 -6.74 -22.18 -6.43
N MET A 81 -7.98 -22.62 -6.14
CA MET A 81 -9.20 -22.16 -6.84
C MET A 81 -9.85 -21.00 -6.08
N ALA A 82 -9.72 -19.78 -6.60
CA ALA A 82 -10.34 -18.60 -5.99
C ALA A 82 -11.85 -18.51 -6.28
N GLU A 83 -12.30 -18.91 -7.48
CA GLU A 83 -13.71 -18.91 -7.86
C GLU A 83 -14.01 -19.97 -8.94
N LEU A 84 -15.19 -20.58 -8.87
CA LEU A 84 -15.76 -21.42 -9.93
C LEU A 84 -16.79 -20.63 -10.76
N HIS A 85 -16.34 -20.04 -11.87
CA HIS A 85 -17.25 -19.29 -12.76
C HIS A 85 -18.29 -20.19 -13.44
N ARG A 86 -19.55 -19.74 -13.52
CA ARG A 86 -20.69 -20.49 -14.11
C ARG A 86 -20.37 -21.00 -15.52
N THR A 87 -19.82 -20.13 -16.37
CA THR A 87 -19.50 -20.48 -17.76
C THR A 87 -18.43 -21.57 -17.86
N GLN A 88 -17.45 -21.59 -16.95
CA GLN A 88 -16.40 -22.63 -16.93
C GLN A 88 -16.97 -23.96 -16.46
N VAL A 89 -17.83 -23.95 -15.43
CA VAL A 89 -18.53 -25.13 -14.93
C VAL A 89 -19.46 -25.71 -16.01
N TRP A 90 -20.23 -24.86 -16.69
CA TRP A 90 -21.08 -25.29 -17.80
C TRP A 90 -20.27 -25.96 -18.92
N ARG A 91 -19.18 -25.33 -19.37
CA ARG A 91 -18.30 -25.92 -20.40
C ARG A 91 -17.69 -27.24 -19.95
N ALA A 92 -17.29 -27.36 -18.69
CA ALA A 92 -16.74 -28.59 -18.13
C ALA A 92 -17.81 -29.70 -18.09
N MET A 93 -19.01 -29.43 -17.61
CA MET A 93 -20.10 -30.41 -17.57
C MET A 93 -20.58 -30.80 -18.97
N ALA A 94 -20.62 -29.86 -19.92
CA ALA A 94 -21.01 -30.13 -21.30
C ALA A 94 -20.09 -31.15 -22.00
N GLN A 95 -18.83 -31.30 -21.56
CA GLN A 95 -17.90 -32.31 -22.08
C GLN A 95 -18.29 -33.74 -21.72
N LEU A 96 -19.16 -33.94 -20.72
CA LEU A 96 -19.76 -35.24 -20.42
C LEU A 96 -20.95 -35.56 -21.34
N GLY A 97 -21.38 -34.61 -22.18
CA GLY A 97 -22.43 -34.83 -23.17
C GLY A 97 -22.08 -36.00 -24.09
N ASN A 98 -23.04 -36.90 -24.31
CA ASN A 98 -22.86 -38.13 -25.09
C ASN A 98 -21.89 -39.16 -24.48
N THR A 99 -21.56 -39.03 -23.19
CA THR A 99 -20.80 -40.05 -22.45
C THR A 99 -21.73 -40.80 -21.47
N PRO A 100 -21.34 -42.00 -21.01
CA PRO A 100 -22.07 -42.69 -19.95
C PRO A 100 -22.17 -41.91 -18.62
N LEU A 101 -21.37 -40.87 -18.45
CA LEU A 101 -21.33 -40.01 -17.25
C LEU A 101 -22.17 -38.72 -17.40
N GLN A 102 -22.90 -38.53 -18.50
CA GLN A 102 -23.64 -37.29 -18.80
C GLN A 102 -24.52 -36.79 -17.65
N THR A 103 -25.13 -37.71 -16.90
CA THR A 103 -26.03 -37.42 -15.78
C THR A 103 -25.39 -37.61 -14.41
N LEU A 104 -24.08 -37.91 -14.35
CA LEU A 104 -23.38 -38.17 -13.09
C LEU A 104 -23.41 -36.95 -12.17
N ILE A 105 -23.14 -35.75 -12.71
CA ILE A 105 -23.18 -34.50 -11.95
C ILE A 105 -24.55 -33.85 -12.18
N ALA A 106 -25.40 -33.91 -11.17
CA ALA A 106 -26.70 -33.25 -11.17
C ALA A 106 -26.60 -31.91 -10.42
N ALA A 107 -27.49 -30.97 -10.76
CA ALA A 107 -27.53 -29.65 -10.16
C ALA A 107 -28.95 -29.10 -10.13
N GLN A 108 -29.27 -28.26 -9.15
CA GLN A 108 -30.57 -27.61 -9.05
C GLN A 108 -30.73 -26.53 -10.13
N THR A 109 -29.69 -25.71 -10.30
CA THR A 109 -29.56 -24.79 -11.43
C THR A 109 -28.40 -25.25 -12.31
N PRO A 110 -28.60 -25.46 -13.63
CA PRO A 110 -27.52 -25.86 -14.54
C PRO A 110 -26.32 -24.91 -14.40
N SER A 111 -25.13 -25.45 -14.09
CA SER A 111 -23.88 -24.69 -13.82
C SER A 111 -23.90 -23.66 -12.69
N GLY A 112 -25.05 -23.44 -12.06
CA GLY A 112 -25.25 -22.55 -10.91
C GLY A 112 -25.12 -23.27 -9.56
N GLY A 113 -25.34 -24.58 -9.54
CA GLY A 113 -25.37 -25.40 -8.33
C GLY A 113 -26.68 -25.19 -7.54
N PRO A 114 -26.73 -25.68 -6.28
CA PRO A 114 -25.79 -26.64 -5.70
C PRO A 114 -25.80 -27.98 -6.46
N PHE A 115 -24.72 -28.76 -6.32
CA PHE A 115 -24.41 -29.95 -7.11
C PHE A 115 -24.44 -31.23 -6.28
N TRP A 116 -24.83 -32.34 -6.89
CA TRP A 116 -24.77 -33.66 -6.26
C TRP A 116 -24.43 -34.74 -7.29
N LEU A 117 -23.98 -35.90 -6.82
CA LEU A 117 -23.74 -37.06 -7.65
C LEU A 117 -25.02 -37.89 -7.78
N HIS A 118 -25.33 -38.33 -9.00
CA HIS A 118 -26.51 -39.14 -9.26
C HIS A 118 -26.24 -40.61 -8.94
N GLU A 119 -26.78 -41.09 -7.81
CA GLU A 119 -26.48 -42.39 -7.20
C GLU A 119 -26.52 -43.60 -8.16
N PRO A 120 -27.54 -43.77 -9.02
CA PRO A 120 -27.59 -44.89 -9.97
C PRO A 120 -26.43 -44.91 -10.98
N VAL A 121 -25.86 -43.75 -11.31
CA VAL A 121 -24.71 -43.65 -12.24
C VAL A 121 -23.42 -43.82 -11.46
N LEU A 122 -23.34 -43.24 -10.26
CA LEU A 122 -22.20 -43.36 -9.36
C LEU A 122 -21.91 -44.83 -9.01
N ALA A 123 -22.93 -45.60 -8.64
CA ALA A 123 -22.82 -47.02 -8.27
C ALA A 123 -22.32 -47.94 -9.40
N ARG A 124 -22.36 -47.46 -10.65
CA ARG A 124 -21.88 -48.18 -11.84
C ARG A 124 -20.43 -47.84 -12.19
N CYS A 125 -19.79 -46.91 -11.48
CA CYS A 125 -18.47 -46.39 -11.82
C CYS A 125 -17.41 -46.82 -10.78
N SER A 126 -16.18 -47.06 -11.24
CA SER A 126 -15.01 -47.14 -10.37
C SER A 126 -14.04 -46.01 -10.72
N PHE A 127 -13.73 -45.14 -9.75
CA PHE A 127 -12.89 -43.97 -9.98
C PHE A 127 -11.45 -44.24 -9.54
N HIS A 128 -10.52 -43.95 -10.42
CA HIS A 128 -9.08 -44.08 -10.19
C HIS A 128 -8.37 -42.78 -10.50
N LEU A 129 -7.25 -42.54 -9.82
CA LEU A 129 -6.36 -41.42 -10.10
C LEU A 129 -5.36 -41.81 -11.19
N ASP A 130 -4.81 -40.81 -11.89
CA ASP A 130 -3.73 -41.01 -12.87
C ASP A 130 -2.43 -41.58 -12.27
N THR A 131 -2.33 -41.57 -10.94
CA THR A 131 -1.27 -42.21 -10.15
C THR A 131 -1.51 -43.71 -9.91
N GLY A 132 -2.67 -44.25 -10.32
CA GLY A 132 -3.05 -45.66 -10.13
C GLY A 132 -3.81 -45.97 -8.85
N GLY A 133 -3.97 -44.99 -7.95
CA GLY A 133 -4.75 -45.11 -6.71
C GLY A 133 -6.27 -45.06 -6.92
N ASN A 134 -7.03 -45.45 -5.89
CA ASN A 134 -8.49 -45.34 -5.91
C ASN A 134 -8.88 -43.91 -5.53
N ALA A 135 -9.78 -43.29 -6.28
CA ALA A 135 -10.20 -41.92 -5.99
C ALA A 135 -11.17 -41.88 -4.80
N GLN A 136 -10.65 -42.04 -3.58
CA GLN A 136 -11.39 -42.04 -2.31
C GLN A 136 -10.59 -41.32 -1.22
N GLY A 137 -11.31 -40.73 -0.26
CA GLY A 137 -10.74 -40.23 1.01
C GLY A 137 -9.47 -39.37 0.87
N SER A 138 -8.39 -39.78 1.54
CA SER A 138 -7.12 -39.04 1.59
C SER A 138 -6.40 -38.96 0.23
N GLU A 139 -6.58 -39.94 -0.65
CA GLU A 139 -5.97 -39.91 -1.99
C GLU A 139 -6.57 -38.79 -2.85
N LEU A 140 -7.88 -38.56 -2.74
CA LEU A 140 -8.56 -37.42 -3.37
C LEU A 140 -8.09 -36.08 -2.80
N ALA A 141 -7.92 -35.99 -1.48
CA ALA A 141 -7.43 -34.77 -0.82
C ALA A 141 -6.03 -34.38 -1.33
N ASP A 142 -5.11 -35.34 -1.38
CA ASP A 142 -3.76 -35.13 -1.92
C ASP A 142 -3.78 -34.76 -3.40
N TRP A 143 -4.62 -35.43 -4.19
CA TRP A 143 -4.74 -35.18 -5.63
C TRP A 143 -5.33 -33.79 -5.93
N LEU A 144 -6.29 -33.33 -5.11
CA LEU A 144 -6.85 -31.98 -5.14
C LEU A 144 -5.87 -30.91 -4.64
N GLY A 145 -4.68 -31.30 -4.17
CA GLY A 145 -3.66 -30.40 -3.65
C GLY A 145 -3.97 -29.88 -2.25
N GLN A 146 -4.91 -30.51 -1.54
CA GLN A 146 -5.33 -30.15 -0.19
C GLN A 146 -4.36 -30.66 0.89
N ARG A 147 -3.09 -30.92 0.52
CA ARG A 147 -2.07 -31.45 1.44
C ARG A 147 -2.28 -30.86 2.82
N PRO A 148 -2.54 -31.68 3.84
CA PRO A 148 -2.62 -31.16 5.19
C PRO A 148 -1.26 -30.50 5.44
N LEU A 149 -1.25 -29.18 5.66
CA LEU A 149 -0.27 -28.66 6.61
C LEU A 149 -0.48 -29.54 7.83
N ALA A 150 0.51 -30.38 8.14
CA ALA A 150 0.47 -31.28 9.28
C ALA A 150 0.12 -30.44 10.51
N THR A 151 -1.17 -30.43 10.83
CA THR A 151 -1.69 -29.82 12.04
C THR A 151 -1.52 -30.92 13.05
N GLY A 152 -0.30 -31.00 13.59
CA GLY A 152 -0.08 -31.75 14.82
C GLY A 152 -1.13 -31.34 15.86
N PRO A 153 -1.49 -32.22 16.82
CA PRO A 153 -2.32 -31.82 17.94
C PRO A 153 -1.60 -30.66 18.64
N GLY A 154 -2.14 -29.44 18.47
CA GLY A 154 -1.44 -28.20 18.78
C GLY A 154 -1.10 -27.32 17.58
N ALA A 155 -1.90 -27.33 16.50
CA ALA A 155 -1.96 -26.20 15.59
C ALA A 155 -2.46 -24.99 16.38
N ALA A 156 -1.54 -24.33 17.09
CA ALA A 156 -1.78 -23.05 17.71
C ALA A 156 -2.34 -22.16 16.61
N THR A 157 -3.64 -21.84 16.71
CA THR A 157 -4.20 -20.71 16.00
C THR A 157 -3.26 -19.56 16.29
N THR A 158 -2.56 -19.05 15.27
CA THR A 158 -1.69 -17.88 15.44
C THR A 158 -2.55 -16.84 16.16
N PRO A 159 -2.20 -16.47 17.41
CA PRO A 159 -3.07 -15.65 18.22
C PRO A 159 -3.32 -14.36 17.45
N LEU A 160 -4.59 -14.02 17.30
CA LEU A 160 -4.96 -12.76 16.64
C LEU A 160 -4.31 -11.61 17.41
N ILE A 161 -3.82 -10.63 16.66
CA ILE A 161 -3.29 -9.40 17.26
C ILE A 161 -4.41 -8.77 18.11
N PRO A 162 -4.14 -8.37 19.37
CA PRO A 162 -5.16 -7.81 20.25
C PRO A 162 -5.89 -6.61 19.62
N TRP A 163 -7.21 -6.55 19.86
CA TRP A 163 -8.05 -5.44 19.39
C TRP A 163 -7.50 -4.09 19.83
N ALA A 164 -7.23 -3.93 21.13
CA ALA A 164 -6.76 -2.66 21.69
C ALA A 164 -5.40 -2.23 21.12
N TYR A 165 -4.51 -3.17 20.81
CA TYR A 165 -3.27 -2.89 20.11
C TYR A 165 -3.55 -2.37 18.69
N THR A 166 -4.39 -3.08 17.93
CA THR A 166 -4.74 -2.73 16.55
C THR A 166 -5.45 -1.38 16.46
N GLU A 167 -6.40 -1.12 17.35
CA GLU A 167 -7.12 0.15 17.48
C GLU A 167 -6.15 1.30 17.79
N ALA A 168 -5.22 1.11 18.74
CA ALA A 168 -4.23 2.11 19.08
C ALA A 168 -3.29 2.45 17.91
N LEU A 169 -2.86 1.44 17.13
CA LEU A 169 -2.07 1.65 15.92
C LEU A 169 -2.87 2.42 14.85
N ALA A 170 -4.10 2.00 14.57
CA ALA A 170 -4.96 2.64 13.58
C ALA A 170 -5.26 4.10 13.96
N ARG A 171 -5.50 4.36 15.25
CA ARG A 171 -5.68 5.71 15.79
C ARG A 171 -4.41 6.55 15.63
N ALA A 172 -3.24 5.98 15.91
CA ALA A 172 -1.97 6.67 15.73
C ALA A 172 -1.72 7.02 14.25
N ASP A 173 -1.97 6.11 13.32
CA ASP A 173 -1.84 6.35 11.88
C ASP A 173 -2.83 7.45 11.42
N HIS A 174 -4.09 7.39 11.86
CA HIS A 174 -5.08 8.45 11.58
C HIS A 174 -4.65 9.83 12.09
N LEU A 175 -4.12 9.92 13.31
CA LEU A 175 -3.63 11.17 13.89
C LEU A 175 -2.37 11.66 13.18
N LEU A 176 -1.47 10.75 12.80
CA LEU A 176 -0.26 11.05 12.03
C LEU A 176 -0.60 11.67 10.67
N ASP A 177 -1.58 11.11 9.95
CA ASP A 177 -2.05 11.61 8.66
C ASP A 177 -2.67 13.01 8.76
N ARG A 178 -3.23 13.35 9.93
CA ARG A 178 -3.73 14.70 10.25
C ARG A 178 -2.64 15.66 10.76
N GLY A 179 -1.41 15.19 10.90
CA GLY A 179 -0.29 15.95 11.45
C GLY A 179 -0.40 16.22 12.96
N GLU A 180 -1.20 15.44 13.69
CA GLU A 180 -1.38 15.51 15.14
C GLU A 180 -0.34 14.60 15.83
N LEU A 181 0.93 15.01 15.77
CA LEU A 181 2.07 14.14 16.07
C LEU A 181 2.18 13.73 17.56
N TYR A 182 1.92 14.65 18.50
CA TYR A 182 1.94 14.30 19.93
C TYR A 182 0.77 13.38 20.32
N PRO A 183 -0.48 13.65 19.91
CA PRO A 183 -1.57 12.69 20.06
C PRO A 183 -1.28 11.33 19.45
N ALA A 184 -0.69 11.29 18.25
CA ALA A 184 -0.29 10.04 17.60
C ALA A 184 0.74 9.26 18.45
N ARG A 185 1.74 9.96 19.02
CA ARG A 185 2.71 9.35 19.94
C ARG A 185 2.05 8.77 21.19
N LEU A 186 1.10 9.51 21.78
CA LEU A 186 0.36 9.05 22.96
C LEU A 186 -0.51 7.82 22.63
N ALA A 187 -1.14 7.78 21.46
CA ALA A 187 -1.88 6.60 21.00
C ALA A 187 -0.96 5.37 20.87
N LEU A 188 0.28 5.52 20.35
CA LEU A 188 1.24 4.40 20.34
C LEU A 188 1.67 3.95 21.73
N GLN A 189 1.77 4.87 22.71
CA GLN A 189 2.06 4.50 24.10
C GLN A 189 0.95 3.64 24.71
N GLN A 190 -0.31 3.87 24.30
CA GLN A 190 -1.45 3.04 24.70
C GLN A 190 -1.42 1.63 24.08
N ALA A 191 -0.68 1.42 22.99
CA ALA A 191 -0.51 0.09 22.40
C ALA A 191 0.45 -0.81 23.19
N VAL A 192 1.42 -0.22 23.92
CA VAL A 192 2.50 -0.96 24.62
C VAL A 192 1.99 -2.03 25.58
N PRO A 193 1.00 -1.76 26.47
CA PRO A 193 0.49 -2.76 27.41
C PRO A 193 -0.24 -3.93 26.72
N HIS A 194 -0.64 -3.76 25.46
CA HIS A 194 -1.37 -4.75 24.67
C HIS A 194 -0.49 -5.44 23.63
N LEU A 195 0.83 -5.22 23.67
CA LEU A 195 1.76 -5.86 22.76
C LEU A 195 1.74 -7.38 22.98
N PRO A 196 1.51 -8.21 21.93
CA PRO A 196 1.49 -9.65 22.10
C PRO A 196 2.86 -10.13 22.60
N PRO A 197 2.93 -10.87 23.72
CA PRO A 197 4.18 -11.44 24.17
C PRO A 197 4.66 -12.43 23.09
N GLN A 198 5.93 -12.32 22.70
CA GLN A 198 6.58 -13.20 21.73
C GLN A 198 6.24 -12.99 20.24
N ASP A 199 5.61 -11.86 19.86
CA ASP A 199 5.40 -11.50 18.44
C ASP A 199 6.40 -10.42 17.96
N PRO A 200 7.49 -10.80 17.26
CA PRO A 200 8.47 -9.84 16.76
C PRO A 200 7.92 -8.92 15.66
N LEU A 201 6.88 -9.33 14.93
CA LEU A 201 6.25 -8.49 13.89
C LEU A 201 5.44 -7.37 14.54
N ALA A 202 4.72 -7.66 15.62
CA ALA A 202 4.03 -6.62 16.40
C ALA A 202 5.05 -5.63 17.00
N VAL A 203 6.14 -6.12 17.60
CA VAL A 203 7.21 -5.27 18.13
C VAL A 203 7.78 -4.35 17.04
N ALA A 204 8.13 -4.92 15.88
CA ALA A 204 8.63 -4.17 14.74
C ALA A 204 7.62 -3.14 14.22
N ALA A 205 6.34 -3.50 14.11
CA ALA A 205 5.28 -2.62 13.62
C ALA A 205 5.03 -1.41 14.54
N LEU A 206 5.14 -1.59 15.86
CA LEU A 206 5.06 -0.53 16.84
C LEU A 206 6.30 0.36 16.80
N GLY A 207 7.50 -0.22 16.85
CA GLY A 207 8.77 0.52 16.81
C GLY A 207 8.90 1.35 15.53
N TRP A 208 8.51 0.79 14.38
CA TRP A 208 8.50 1.50 13.10
C TRP A 208 7.64 2.76 13.13
N ARG A 209 6.43 2.68 13.69
CA ARG A 209 5.53 3.84 13.81
C ARG A 209 6.08 4.88 14.78
N ARG A 210 6.67 4.47 15.92
CA ARG A 210 7.34 5.37 16.86
C ARG A 210 8.48 6.11 16.17
N ALA A 211 9.33 5.40 15.42
CA ALA A 211 10.43 5.98 14.67
C ALA A 211 9.94 7.00 13.61
N ARG A 212 8.88 6.67 12.85
CA ARG A 212 8.27 7.61 11.89
C ARG A 212 7.78 8.89 12.56
N ILE A 213 7.12 8.78 13.71
CA ILE A 213 6.63 9.94 14.47
C ILE A 213 7.79 10.76 15.02
N ALA A 214 8.81 10.13 15.60
CA ALA A 214 10.02 10.81 16.09
C ALA A 214 10.70 11.62 14.97
N ARG A 215 10.87 11.01 13.79
CA ARG A 215 11.36 11.71 12.59
C ARG A 215 10.50 12.92 12.23
N ARG A 216 9.17 12.77 12.18
CA ARG A 216 8.24 13.87 11.84
C ARG A 216 8.26 15.00 12.87
N LEU A 217 8.49 14.69 14.14
CA LEU A 217 8.66 15.66 15.22
C LEU A 217 10.03 16.37 15.19
N GLY A 218 11.01 15.82 14.45
CA GLY A 218 12.41 16.25 14.54
C GLY A 218 13.08 15.87 15.87
N ASP A 219 12.54 14.88 16.57
CA ASP A 219 13.13 14.33 17.80
C ASP A 219 14.17 13.27 17.43
N TRP A 220 15.35 13.74 17.03
CA TRP A 220 16.42 12.89 16.49
C TRP A 220 17.01 11.93 17.52
N GLY A 221 17.01 12.31 18.80
CA GLY A 221 17.44 11.42 19.90
C GLY A 221 16.47 10.25 20.05
N ALA A 222 15.17 10.53 20.13
CA ALA A 222 14.17 9.47 20.15
C ALA A 222 14.24 8.60 18.89
N LEU A 223 14.41 9.19 17.70
CA LEU A 223 14.57 8.41 16.46
C LEU A 223 15.77 7.44 16.54
N GLN A 224 16.91 7.89 17.06
CA GLN A 224 18.09 7.04 17.20
C GLN A 224 17.85 5.87 18.17
N ASP A 225 17.13 6.11 19.26
CA ASP A 225 16.72 5.06 20.19
C ASP A 225 15.80 4.02 19.52
N GLU A 226 14.76 4.47 18.81
CA GLU A 226 13.86 3.56 18.09
C GLU A 226 14.59 2.75 17.00
N LEU A 227 15.53 3.38 16.28
CA LEU A 227 16.32 2.68 15.26
C LEU A 227 17.18 1.58 15.86
N ARG A 228 17.76 1.83 17.03
CA ARG A 228 18.55 0.84 17.77
C ARG A 228 17.70 -0.37 18.16
N ASP A 229 16.52 -0.13 18.71
CA ASP A 229 15.58 -1.19 19.14
C ASP A 229 15.04 -1.98 17.94
N LEU A 230 14.75 -1.30 16.83
CA LEU A 230 14.35 -1.92 15.57
C LEU A 230 15.46 -2.78 14.97
N SER A 231 16.72 -2.30 15.01
CA SER A 231 17.88 -3.10 14.58
C SER A 231 18.09 -4.34 15.45
N GLN A 232 17.79 -4.28 16.75
CA GLN A 232 17.80 -5.47 17.61
C GLN A 232 16.69 -6.45 17.21
N THR A 233 15.49 -5.93 16.88
CA THR A 233 14.35 -6.75 16.44
C THR A 233 14.64 -7.51 15.13
N LEU A 234 15.45 -6.94 14.22
CA LEU A 234 15.89 -7.63 13.00
C LEU A 234 16.66 -8.94 13.26
N ASN A 235 17.33 -9.03 14.41
CA ASN A 235 18.11 -10.21 14.79
C ASN A 235 17.25 -11.33 15.38
N ASP A 236 15.94 -11.12 15.56
CA ASP A 236 15.05 -12.17 16.03
C ASP A 236 14.92 -13.27 14.97
N PRO A 237 15.32 -14.53 15.27
CA PRO A 237 15.26 -15.63 14.31
C PRO A 237 13.83 -15.98 13.89
N ARG A 238 12.81 -15.57 14.68
CA ARG A 238 11.39 -15.80 14.39
C ARG A 238 10.83 -14.82 13.37
N LEU A 239 11.53 -13.72 13.07
CA LEU A 239 11.12 -12.77 12.03
C LEU A 239 11.30 -13.42 10.64
N PRO A 240 10.25 -13.57 9.83
CA PRO A 240 10.40 -14.23 8.53
C PRO A 240 11.24 -13.38 7.56
N ALA A 241 11.91 -14.04 6.62
CA ALA A 241 12.87 -13.42 5.71
C ALA A 241 12.31 -12.24 4.88
N PRO A 242 11.10 -12.32 4.28
CA PRO A 242 10.58 -11.19 3.49
C PRO A 242 10.26 -9.96 4.35
N GLU A 243 9.69 -10.13 5.55
CA GLU A 243 9.43 -9.03 6.48
C GLU A 243 10.73 -8.45 7.03
N ARG A 244 11.74 -9.29 7.30
CA ARG A 244 13.08 -8.83 7.69
C ARG A 244 13.70 -7.95 6.61
N LEU A 245 13.61 -8.36 5.34
CA LEU A 245 14.11 -7.58 4.21
C LEU A 245 13.42 -6.21 4.12
N GLN A 246 12.10 -6.19 4.22
CA GLN A 246 11.29 -4.96 4.19
C GLN A 246 11.59 -4.04 5.38
N LEU A 247 11.69 -4.60 6.59
CA LEU A 247 12.01 -3.86 7.80
C LEU A 247 13.42 -3.28 7.74
N ASN A 248 14.40 -4.04 7.25
CA ASN A 248 15.77 -3.57 7.09
C ASN A 248 15.85 -2.37 6.12
N ALA A 249 15.15 -2.43 4.98
CA ALA A 249 15.08 -1.32 4.04
C ALA A 249 14.43 -0.07 4.66
N ARG A 250 13.35 -0.25 5.44
CA ARG A 250 12.67 0.83 6.17
C ARG A 250 13.57 1.48 7.22
N ILE A 251 14.33 0.68 7.97
CA ILE A 251 15.33 1.16 8.95
C ILE A 251 16.42 1.96 8.25
N ALA A 252 16.97 1.46 7.13
CA ALA A 252 18.00 2.15 6.37
C ALA A 252 17.52 3.53 5.85
N ILE A 253 16.29 3.62 5.35
CA ILE A 253 15.69 4.90 4.92
C ILE A 253 15.52 5.87 6.10
N LEU A 254 15.06 5.40 7.26
CA LEU A 254 14.97 6.25 8.45
C LEU A 254 16.34 6.67 9.00
N ALA A 255 17.34 5.79 8.93
CA ALA A 255 18.71 6.12 9.29
C ALA A 255 19.27 7.19 8.33
N ALA A 256 19.01 7.08 7.02
CA ALA A 256 19.36 8.11 6.05
C ALA A 256 18.69 9.46 6.38
N TRP A 257 17.44 9.45 6.84
CA TRP A 257 16.77 10.66 7.33
C TRP A 257 17.48 11.28 8.55
N HIS A 258 18.04 10.47 9.44
CA HIS A 258 18.84 10.97 10.57
C HIS A 258 20.14 11.64 10.09
N TRP A 259 20.88 11.00 9.18
CA TRP A 259 22.08 11.60 8.57
C TRP A 259 21.78 12.92 7.86
N TYR A 260 20.69 12.96 7.09
CA TYR A 260 20.27 14.17 6.40
C TYR A 260 19.78 15.25 7.37
N GLY A 261 18.77 14.95 8.19
CA GLY A 261 18.03 15.94 8.97
C GLY A 261 18.66 16.32 10.31
N SER A 262 19.37 15.39 10.97
CA SER A 262 20.04 15.67 12.25
C SER A 262 21.47 16.17 12.06
N LEU A 263 22.20 15.56 11.13
CA LEU A 263 23.64 15.80 10.97
C LEU A 263 23.97 16.73 9.80
N GLY A 264 22.99 17.02 8.93
CA GLY A 264 23.20 17.88 7.76
C GLY A 264 24.13 17.27 6.72
N GLN A 265 24.18 15.93 6.63
CA GLN A 265 25.14 15.21 5.78
C GLN A 265 24.43 14.50 4.61
N PRO A 266 24.16 15.22 3.49
CA PRO A 266 23.44 14.64 2.35
C PRO A 266 24.19 13.49 1.68
N ALA A 267 25.53 13.56 1.56
CA ALA A 267 26.33 12.48 1.00
C ALA A 267 26.26 11.19 1.84
N ALA A 268 26.34 11.31 3.17
CA ALA A 268 26.20 10.17 4.07
C ALA A 268 24.79 9.57 4.02
N ALA A 269 23.76 10.40 3.88
CA ALA A 269 22.39 9.93 3.67
C ALA A 269 22.24 9.13 2.37
N LEU A 270 22.87 9.57 1.27
CA LEU A 270 22.87 8.82 0.01
C LEU A 270 23.56 7.46 0.16
N ALA A 271 24.73 7.41 0.82
CA ALA A 271 25.42 6.14 1.07
C ALA A 271 24.53 5.13 1.81
N ARG A 272 23.74 5.58 2.81
CA ARG A 272 22.76 4.74 3.51
C ARG A 272 21.59 4.31 2.64
N LEU A 273 21.17 5.14 1.69
CA LEU A 273 20.12 4.77 0.73
C LEU A 273 20.61 3.79 -0.33
N ASP A 274 21.91 3.81 -0.66
CA ASP A 274 22.54 2.85 -1.59
C ASP A 274 22.69 1.45 -0.97
N GLU A 275 22.68 1.34 0.37
CA GLU A 275 22.63 0.06 1.09
C GLU A 275 21.27 -0.65 0.94
N VAL A 276 20.22 0.04 0.48
CA VAL A 276 18.88 -0.54 0.32
C VAL A 276 18.83 -1.39 -0.95
N PRO A 277 18.58 -2.71 -0.85
CA PRO A 277 18.61 -3.60 -2.01
C PRO A 277 17.44 -3.30 -2.97
N PRO A 278 17.68 -3.25 -4.30
CA PRO A 278 16.62 -3.00 -5.29
C PRO A 278 15.43 -3.97 -5.19
N ALA A 279 15.67 -5.22 -4.79
CA ALA A 279 14.63 -6.22 -4.57
C ALA A 279 13.59 -5.82 -3.51
N ALA A 280 14.01 -5.09 -2.45
CA ALA A 280 13.08 -4.59 -1.44
C ALA A 280 12.16 -3.49 -2.00
N LEU A 281 12.66 -2.69 -2.94
CA LEU A 281 11.94 -1.56 -3.57
C LEU A 281 11.04 -2.00 -4.74
N ALA A 282 11.28 -3.18 -5.32
CA ALA A 282 10.61 -3.64 -6.55
C ALA A 282 9.08 -3.83 -6.38
N PHE A 283 8.64 -4.24 -5.19
CA PHE A 283 7.23 -4.61 -4.94
C PHE A 283 6.50 -3.72 -3.92
N ASP A 284 7.19 -2.80 -3.25
CA ASP A 284 6.57 -1.85 -2.31
C ASP A 284 6.66 -0.40 -2.88
N PRO A 285 5.59 0.11 -3.52
CA PRO A 285 5.59 1.47 -4.06
C PRO A 285 5.64 2.54 -2.95
N THR A 286 5.21 2.23 -1.72
CA THR A 286 5.35 3.13 -0.58
C THR A 286 6.82 3.29 -0.19
N LEU A 287 7.53 2.16 -0.11
CA LEU A 287 8.96 2.15 0.20
C LEU A 287 9.79 2.84 -0.90
N ARG A 288 9.44 2.60 -2.17
CA ARG A 288 10.07 3.29 -3.32
C ARG A 288 9.84 4.79 -3.27
N CYS A 289 8.64 5.22 -2.90
CA CYS A 289 8.33 6.63 -2.68
C CYS A 289 9.20 7.23 -1.58
N ASP A 290 9.24 6.63 -0.39
CA ASP A 290 10.01 7.14 0.75
C ASP A 290 11.53 7.20 0.44
N HIS A 291 12.07 6.17 -0.21
CA HIS A 291 13.47 6.10 -0.66
C HIS A 291 13.79 7.18 -1.69
N GLY A 292 13.02 7.23 -2.78
CA GLY A 292 13.25 8.17 -3.88
C GLY A 292 13.10 9.62 -3.42
N ASN A 293 12.12 9.91 -2.56
CA ASN A 293 11.88 11.27 -2.07
C ASN A 293 13.10 11.80 -1.30
N LEU A 294 13.65 11.03 -0.34
CA LEU A 294 14.86 11.44 0.39
C LEU A 294 16.09 11.48 -0.53
N ARG A 295 16.26 10.49 -1.40
CA ARG A 295 17.39 10.47 -2.35
C ARG A 295 17.40 11.72 -3.22
N GLY A 296 16.24 12.10 -3.77
CA GLY A 296 16.10 13.30 -4.60
C GLY A 296 16.40 14.59 -3.84
N ILE A 297 15.97 14.68 -2.57
CA ILE A 297 16.31 15.82 -1.69
C ILE A 297 17.82 15.90 -1.46
N ALA A 298 18.47 14.79 -1.13
CA ALA A 298 19.91 14.77 -0.86
C ALA A 298 20.74 15.06 -2.12
N LEU A 299 20.35 14.52 -3.27
CA LEU A 299 20.97 14.83 -4.57
C LEU A 299 20.85 16.31 -4.92
N ARG A 300 19.69 16.94 -4.67
CA ARG A 300 19.50 18.38 -4.86
C ARG A 300 20.50 19.20 -4.04
N GLU A 301 20.67 18.89 -2.76
CA GLU A 301 21.62 19.62 -1.90
C GLU A 301 23.05 19.50 -2.42
N LEU A 302 23.47 18.31 -2.86
CA LEU A 302 24.80 18.11 -3.44
C LEU A 302 24.96 18.84 -4.77
N ALA A 303 23.93 18.80 -5.64
CA ALA A 303 23.93 19.52 -6.91
C ALA A 303 24.12 21.04 -6.68
N LEU A 304 23.40 21.61 -5.71
CA LEU A 304 23.53 23.03 -5.35
C LEU A 304 24.90 23.35 -4.77
N ALA A 305 25.43 22.51 -3.89
CA ALA A 305 26.74 22.73 -3.28
C ALA A 305 27.90 22.61 -4.28
N GLN A 306 27.77 21.75 -5.29
CA GLN A 306 28.83 21.44 -6.26
C GLN A 306 28.66 22.18 -7.59
N GLY A 307 27.50 22.80 -7.84
CA GLY A 307 27.17 23.35 -9.15
C GLY A 307 27.03 22.27 -10.24
N ASP A 308 26.61 21.07 -9.88
CA ASP A 308 26.61 19.90 -10.78
C ASP A 308 25.23 19.70 -11.45
N THR A 309 25.21 19.86 -12.77
CA THR A 309 24.00 19.72 -13.59
C THR A 309 23.53 18.27 -13.75
N ALA A 310 24.44 17.30 -13.71
CA ALA A 310 24.09 15.88 -13.77
C ALA A 310 23.42 15.43 -12.46
N LEU A 311 23.95 15.86 -11.31
CA LEU A 311 23.29 15.65 -10.02
C LEU A 311 21.94 16.36 -9.95
N ALA A 312 21.83 17.58 -10.51
CA ALA A 312 20.55 18.30 -10.59
C ALA A 312 19.50 17.52 -11.40
N ALA A 313 19.87 17.00 -12.58
CA ALA A 313 18.99 16.17 -13.40
C ALA A 313 18.58 14.88 -12.67
N ALA A 314 19.53 14.21 -12.00
CA ALA A 314 19.26 13.02 -11.21
C ALA A 314 18.32 13.30 -10.03
N ALA A 315 18.46 14.45 -9.36
CA ALA A 315 17.58 14.88 -8.29
C ALA A 315 16.13 15.01 -8.76
N ILE A 316 15.90 15.70 -9.88
CA ILE A 316 14.56 15.90 -10.46
C ILE A 316 13.95 14.57 -10.92
N ALA A 317 14.73 13.72 -11.61
CA ALA A 317 14.28 12.41 -12.03
C ALA A 317 13.81 11.56 -10.83
N THR A 318 14.63 11.53 -9.77
CA THR A 318 14.35 10.76 -8.56
C THR A 318 13.09 11.29 -7.82
N LEU A 319 12.93 12.62 -7.71
CA LEU A 319 11.73 13.22 -7.12
C LEU A 319 10.47 12.92 -7.96
N GLY A 320 10.60 12.94 -9.29
CA GLY A 320 9.52 12.54 -10.21
C GLY A 320 9.12 11.08 -10.06
N ASP A 321 10.09 10.17 -9.90
CA ASP A 321 9.83 8.76 -9.62
C ASP A 321 9.17 8.52 -8.26
N ALA A 322 9.58 9.28 -7.23
CA ALA A 322 8.94 9.24 -5.92
C ALA A 322 7.46 9.67 -6.01
N LEU A 323 7.16 10.74 -6.76
CA LEU A 323 5.79 11.19 -7.02
C LEU A 323 4.97 10.12 -7.77
N ARG A 324 5.54 9.50 -8.82
CA ARG A 324 4.90 8.38 -9.54
C ARG A 324 4.59 7.22 -8.60
N SER A 325 5.53 6.89 -7.70
CA SER A 325 5.38 5.81 -6.73
C SER A 325 4.29 6.12 -5.71
N ALA A 326 4.20 7.37 -5.22
CA ALA A 326 3.12 7.83 -4.34
C ALA A 326 1.74 7.72 -5.01
N SER A 327 1.67 8.10 -6.30
CA SER A 327 0.45 7.98 -7.11
C SER A 327 0.03 6.51 -7.26
N LEU A 328 0.97 5.62 -7.60
CA LEU A 328 0.72 4.18 -7.74
C LEU A 328 0.29 3.53 -6.42
N ALA A 329 0.86 3.99 -5.29
CA ALA A 329 0.49 3.50 -3.96
C ALA A 329 -0.89 4.01 -3.51
N GLY A 330 -1.49 4.99 -4.20
CA GLY A 330 -2.77 5.58 -3.81
C GLY A 330 -2.70 6.30 -2.46
N LEU A 331 -1.58 6.97 -2.16
CA LEU A 331 -1.33 7.63 -0.86
C LEU A 331 -1.37 9.17 -1.00
N PRO A 332 -2.51 9.82 -0.70
CA PRO A 332 -2.65 11.27 -0.84
C PRO A 332 -1.62 12.11 -0.05
N ASP A 333 -1.25 11.70 1.18
CA ASP A 333 -0.23 12.40 1.97
C ASP A 333 1.16 12.29 1.33
N ALA A 334 1.55 11.11 0.89
CA ALA A 334 2.83 10.94 0.19
C ALA A 334 2.85 11.73 -1.12
N LEU A 335 1.73 11.74 -1.85
CA LEU A 335 1.60 12.46 -3.12
C LEU A 335 1.78 13.97 -2.94
N GLN A 336 1.14 14.58 -1.93
CA GLN A 336 1.31 16.02 -1.67
C GLN A 336 2.74 16.35 -1.22
N ILE A 337 3.36 15.52 -0.38
CA ILE A 337 4.74 15.73 0.08
C ILE A 337 5.72 15.67 -1.10
N CYS A 338 5.60 14.63 -1.93
CA CYS A 338 6.46 14.46 -3.09
C CYS A 338 6.29 15.61 -4.10
N ALA A 339 5.06 16.09 -4.31
CA ALA A 339 4.80 17.24 -5.17
C ALA A 339 5.43 18.53 -4.62
N ALA A 340 5.34 18.77 -3.31
CA ALA A 340 5.97 19.91 -2.65
C ALA A 340 7.51 19.85 -2.73
N ASN A 341 8.10 18.67 -2.51
CA ASN A 341 9.54 18.48 -2.59
C ASN A 341 10.07 18.59 -4.02
N LEU A 342 9.33 18.06 -5.01
CA LEU A 342 9.63 18.25 -6.42
C LEU A 342 9.58 19.72 -6.81
N ALA A 343 8.53 20.44 -6.42
CA ALA A 343 8.42 21.88 -6.63
C ALA A 343 9.62 22.64 -6.03
N HIS A 344 9.95 22.35 -4.77
CA HIS A 344 11.07 23.00 -4.10
C HIS A 344 12.40 22.69 -4.80
N GLY A 345 12.61 21.44 -5.23
CA GLY A 345 13.79 21.01 -5.98
C GLY A 345 13.93 21.72 -7.31
N ILE A 346 12.88 21.73 -8.14
CA ILE A 346 12.87 22.44 -9.42
C ILE A 346 13.22 23.91 -9.21
N GLY A 347 12.57 24.58 -8.26
CA GLY A 347 12.73 26.02 -8.09
C GLY A 347 14.11 26.43 -7.59
N GLN A 348 14.72 25.68 -6.67
CA GLN A 348 16.09 25.97 -6.23
C GLN A 348 17.12 25.71 -7.34
N LEU A 349 17.01 24.57 -8.03
CA LEU A 349 17.95 24.21 -9.09
C LEU A 349 17.81 25.12 -10.33
N ALA A 350 16.58 25.54 -10.67
CA ALA A 350 16.35 26.51 -11.72
C ALA A 350 16.90 27.90 -11.36
N HIS A 351 16.75 28.33 -10.10
CA HIS A 351 17.32 29.59 -9.64
C HIS A 351 18.87 29.57 -9.65
N ALA A 352 19.47 28.42 -9.38
CA ALA A 352 20.91 28.20 -9.48
C ALA A 352 21.39 27.93 -10.92
N GLU A 353 20.51 28.05 -11.92
CA GLU A 353 20.80 27.82 -13.35
C GLU A 353 21.28 26.39 -13.70
N LEU A 354 21.03 25.42 -12.82
CA LEU A 354 21.50 24.02 -12.99
C LEU A 354 20.58 23.16 -13.87
N LEU A 355 19.37 23.62 -14.19
CA LEU A 355 18.40 22.91 -15.05
C LEU A 355 18.33 23.46 -16.48
N GLY A 356 19.11 24.50 -16.80
CA GLY A 356 19.00 25.22 -18.06
C GLY A 356 17.57 25.73 -18.32
N THR A 357 17.08 25.54 -19.55
CA THR A 357 15.72 25.96 -19.95
C THR A 357 14.65 24.88 -19.74
N GLN A 358 15.02 23.69 -19.24
CA GLN A 358 14.12 22.54 -19.17
C GLN A 358 13.05 22.65 -18.10
N ALA A 359 13.28 23.47 -17.06
CA ALA A 359 12.31 23.69 -16.00
C ALA A 359 12.46 25.10 -15.41
N SER A 360 11.33 25.73 -15.12
CA SER A 360 11.28 27.09 -14.61
C SER A 360 10.71 27.18 -13.19
N ILE A 361 10.89 28.34 -12.55
CA ILE A 361 10.22 28.65 -11.28
C ILE A 361 8.69 28.61 -11.42
N LYS A 362 8.14 28.89 -12.61
CA LYS A 362 6.69 28.75 -12.86
C LYS A 362 6.25 27.28 -12.81
N ASP A 363 7.07 26.36 -13.34
CA ASP A 363 6.77 24.93 -13.29
C ASP A 363 6.86 24.39 -11.86
N ALA A 364 7.85 24.85 -11.09
CA ALA A 364 7.92 24.60 -9.65
C ALA A 364 6.63 25.04 -8.93
N LEU A 365 6.15 26.27 -9.20
CA LEU A 365 4.94 26.78 -8.56
C LEU A 365 3.68 25.99 -8.94
N ARG A 366 3.56 25.49 -10.17
CA ARG A 366 2.43 24.63 -10.57
C ARG A 366 2.38 23.35 -9.75
N TRP A 367 3.53 22.69 -9.55
CA TRP A 367 3.62 21.52 -8.67
C TRP A 367 3.26 21.82 -7.22
N LEU A 368 3.66 23.00 -6.73
CA LEU A 368 3.34 23.40 -5.36
C LEU A 368 1.86 23.73 -5.18
N LEU A 369 1.23 24.39 -6.15
CA LEU A 369 -0.21 24.64 -6.16
C LEU A 369 -1.00 23.33 -6.20
N LEU A 370 -0.54 22.33 -6.95
CA LEU A 370 -1.13 20.99 -6.93
C LEU A 370 -0.99 20.33 -5.55
N SER A 371 0.18 20.42 -4.92
CA SER A 371 0.38 19.91 -3.55
C SER A 371 -0.60 20.55 -2.56
N ASP A 372 -0.75 21.88 -2.59
CA ASP A 372 -1.68 22.62 -1.74
C ASP A 372 -3.16 22.26 -2.00
N ALA A 373 -3.51 22.05 -3.26
CA ALA A 373 -4.84 21.58 -3.65
C ALA A 373 -5.13 20.17 -3.12
N ILE A 374 -4.15 19.26 -3.15
CA ILE A 374 -4.28 17.92 -2.56
C ILE A 374 -4.48 18.01 -1.05
N CYS A 375 -3.70 18.83 -0.34
CA CYS A 375 -3.91 19.05 1.09
C CYS A 375 -5.34 19.51 1.39
N THR A 376 -5.85 20.46 0.61
CA THR A 376 -7.18 21.04 0.81
C THR A 376 -8.30 20.04 0.53
N ARG A 377 -8.27 19.36 -0.63
CA ARG A 377 -9.34 18.44 -1.07
C ARG A 377 -9.46 17.20 -0.18
N TRP A 378 -8.33 16.64 0.28
CA TRP A 378 -8.31 15.44 1.12
C TRP A 378 -8.30 15.76 2.63
N GLN A 379 -8.43 17.05 3.00
CA GLN A 379 -8.40 17.52 4.38
C GLN A 379 -7.17 17.03 5.17
N LEU A 380 -6.04 16.83 4.48
CA LEU A 380 -4.78 16.32 5.03
C LEU A 380 -4.09 17.44 5.82
N GLY A 381 -4.61 17.70 7.03
CA GLY A 381 -4.27 18.89 7.79
C GLY A 381 -4.78 20.16 7.10
N ARG A 382 -5.53 21.00 7.83
CA ARG A 382 -6.22 22.17 7.25
C ARG A 382 -5.33 23.17 6.49
N SER A 383 -4.00 23.09 6.59
CA SER A 383 -3.01 23.69 5.67
C SER A 383 -1.63 23.11 5.98
N SER A 384 -0.83 22.77 4.96
CA SER A 384 0.59 22.47 5.14
C SER A 384 1.37 23.78 5.24
N LEU A 385 1.88 24.14 6.42
CA LEU A 385 2.73 25.32 6.58
C LEU A 385 3.97 25.23 5.69
N LEU A 386 4.47 24.00 5.47
CA LEU A 386 5.60 23.74 4.58
C LEU A 386 5.31 24.16 3.13
N ASN A 387 4.08 23.93 2.64
CA ASN A 387 3.68 24.38 1.31
C ASN A 387 3.71 25.90 1.22
N THR A 388 3.26 26.60 2.28
CA THR A 388 3.33 28.06 2.33
C THR A 388 4.77 28.55 2.40
N ILE A 389 5.64 27.92 3.21
CA ILE A 389 7.08 28.23 3.25
C ILE A 389 7.70 28.10 1.85
N PHE A 390 7.46 26.99 1.17
CA PHE A 390 7.98 26.77 -0.18
C PHE A 390 7.43 27.79 -1.17
N LEU A 391 6.16 28.17 -1.05
CA LEU A 391 5.51 29.13 -1.95
C LEU A 391 6.12 30.51 -1.79
N LEU A 392 6.24 31.00 -0.56
CA LEU A 392 6.85 32.30 -0.26
C LEU A 392 8.33 32.32 -0.68
N ARG A 393 9.05 31.21 -0.50
CA ARG A 393 10.44 31.07 -0.93
C ARG A 393 10.57 31.11 -2.45
N LEU A 394 9.78 30.31 -3.17
CA LEU A 394 9.79 30.29 -4.65
C LEU A 394 9.37 31.63 -5.23
N ALA A 395 8.38 32.30 -4.64
CA ALA A 395 8.00 33.65 -5.00
C ALA A 395 9.17 34.64 -4.87
N THR A 396 9.95 34.51 -3.80
CA THR A 396 11.15 35.33 -3.57
C THR A 396 12.22 35.05 -4.62
N LEU A 397 12.55 33.77 -4.85
CA LEU A 397 13.54 33.36 -5.85
C LEU A 397 13.16 33.81 -7.26
N GLY A 398 11.87 33.74 -7.60
CA GLY A 398 11.33 34.16 -8.89
C GLY A 398 11.03 35.65 -9.00
N LYS A 399 11.23 36.45 -7.93
CA LYS A 399 10.83 37.86 -7.84
C LYS A 399 9.39 38.10 -8.30
N LEU A 400 8.49 37.18 -7.95
CA LEU A 400 7.11 37.16 -8.43
C LEU A 400 6.21 38.01 -7.54
N ARG A 401 5.53 38.99 -8.13
CA ARG A 401 4.42 39.70 -7.48
C ARG A 401 3.25 38.74 -7.23
N PHE A 402 2.48 39.00 -6.17
CA PHE A 402 1.34 38.17 -5.81
C PHE A 402 0.31 38.04 -6.95
N SER A 403 0.08 39.10 -7.73
CA SER A 403 -0.82 39.07 -8.89
C SER A 403 -0.38 38.10 -10.00
N ALA A 404 0.93 37.86 -10.14
CA ALA A 404 1.43 36.85 -11.08
C ALA A 404 1.20 35.43 -10.56
N LEU A 405 1.41 35.21 -9.26
CA LEU A 405 1.09 33.94 -8.62
C LEU A 405 -0.41 33.64 -8.70
N ARG A 406 -1.27 34.63 -8.43
CA ARG A 406 -2.73 34.46 -8.49
C ARG A 406 -3.18 34.04 -9.89
N ARG A 407 -2.69 34.72 -10.94
CA ARG A 407 -2.96 34.31 -12.33
C ARG A 407 -2.52 32.88 -12.63
N LEU A 408 -1.33 32.50 -12.19
CA LEU A 408 -0.84 31.12 -12.37
C LEU A 408 -1.75 30.10 -11.66
N ALA A 409 -2.24 30.46 -10.47
CA ALA A 409 -3.14 29.64 -9.69
C ALA A 409 -4.52 29.51 -10.36
N ASP A 410 -5.05 30.61 -10.91
CA ASP A 410 -6.31 30.64 -11.66
C ASP A 410 -6.20 29.79 -12.95
N GLU A 411 -5.11 29.94 -13.72
CA GLU A 411 -4.82 29.13 -14.91
C GLU A 411 -4.72 27.63 -14.59
N ALA A 412 -4.23 27.29 -13.39
CA ALA A 412 -4.14 25.91 -12.91
C ALA A 412 -5.45 25.37 -12.30
N GLY A 413 -6.52 26.18 -12.25
CA GLY A 413 -7.79 25.83 -11.62
C GLY A 413 -7.71 25.68 -10.10
N GLN A 414 -6.77 26.36 -9.45
CA GLN A 414 -6.51 26.34 -8.01
C GLN A 414 -6.49 27.77 -7.43
N PRO A 415 -7.61 28.52 -7.48
CA PRO A 415 -7.63 29.93 -7.10
C PRO A 415 -7.21 30.14 -5.64
N LEU A 416 -6.32 31.12 -5.41
CA LEU A 416 -5.86 31.49 -4.08
C LEU A 416 -6.85 32.43 -3.40
N GLN A 417 -7.24 32.13 -2.16
CA GLN A 417 -8.13 32.94 -1.35
C GLN A 417 -7.37 33.99 -0.52
N ALA A 418 -6.67 34.89 -1.21
CA ALA A 418 -5.95 36.01 -0.63
C ALA A 418 -5.67 37.08 -1.69
N ASP A 419 -5.40 38.31 -1.26
CA ASP A 419 -5.06 39.45 -2.12
C ASP A 419 -3.58 39.86 -2.07
N SER A 420 -2.82 39.29 -1.13
CA SER A 420 -1.39 39.51 -0.98
C SER A 420 -0.69 38.29 -0.38
N TYR A 421 0.64 38.25 -0.43
CA TYR A 421 1.41 37.21 0.26
C TYR A 421 1.24 37.30 1.77
N ALA A 422 1.18 38.51 2.32
CA ALA A 422 0.93 38.70 3.75
C ALA A 422 -0.44 38.17 4.17
N ALA A 423 -1.50 38.45 3.39
CA ALA A 423 -2.84 37.94 3.66
C ALA A 423 -2.90 36.40 3.55
N LEU A 424 -2.26 35.83 2.52
CA LEU A 424 -2.16 34.38 2.35
C LEU A 424 -1.47 33.73 3.55
N ALA A 425 -0.31 34.26 3.96
CA ALA A 425 0.44 33.75 5.11
C ALA A 425 -0.38 33.86 6.41
N ALA A 426 -1.06 34.99 6.64
CA ALA A 426 -1.94 35.19 7.79
C ALA A 426 -3.04 34.13 7.87
N HIS A 427 -3.78 33.90 6.77
CA HIS A 427 -4.82 32.88 6.69
C HIS A 427 -4.27 31.48 6.99
N ARG A 428 -3.11 31.14 6.43
CA ARG A 428 -2.47 29.81 6.63
C ARG A 428 -1.95 29.64 8.06
N TRP A 429 -1.42 30.69 8.67
CA TRP A 429 -0.98 30.68 10.07
C TRP A 429 -2.15 30.48 11.03
N GLU A 430 -3.27 31.17 10.77
CA GLU A 430 -4.49 31.07 11.55
C GLU A 430 -5.13 29.68 11.46
N ALA A 431 -5.19 29.10 10.26
CA ALA A 431 -5.67 27.73 10.06
C ALA A 431 -4.85 26.67 10.83
N CYS A 432 -3.63 27.01 11.24
CA CYS A 432 -2.75 26.16 12.04
C CYS A 432 -2.79 26.46 13.54
N ARG A 433 -3.55 27.46 14.02
CA ARG A 433 -3.50 27.99 15.41
C ARG A 433 -3.47 26.90 16.49
N GLY A 434 -4.39 25.92 16.42
CA GLY A 434 -4.48 24.82 17.41
C GLY A 434 -3.32 23.82 17.40
N ARG A 435 -2.44 23.86 16.39
CA ARG A 435 -1.32 22.92 16.22
C ARG A 435 0.04 23.63 16.15
N GLN A 436 0.09 24.95 16.29
CA GLN A 436 1.33 25.72 16.20
C GLN A 436 2.41 25.24 17.19
N SER A 437 2.04 24.77 18.37
CA SER A 437 2.98 24.20 19.36
C SER A 437 3.65 22.91 18.88
N GLN A 438 3.02 22.18 17.96
CA GLN A 438 3.50 20.92 17.37
C GLN A 438 4.39 21.14 16.15
N ILE A 439 4.34 22.33 15.54
CA ILE A 439 5.20 22.70 14.42
C ILE A 439 6.64 22.90 14.94
N PRO A 440 7.65 22.25 14.34
CA PRO A 440 9.04 22.44 14.73
C PRO A 440 9.40 23.92 14.78
N ALA A 441 10.17 24.31 15.81
CA ALA A 441 10.57 25.70 15.99
C ALA A 441 11.29 26.26 14.74
N ASP A 442 12.06 25.41 14.07
CA ASP A 442 12.76 25.69 12.82
C ASP A 442 11.79 26.13 11.70
N GLN A 443 10.76 25.32 11.44
CA GLN A 443 9.74 25.64 10.44
C GLN A 443 8.97 26.92 10.79
N ARG A 444 8.67 27.15 12.09
CA ARG A 444 8.04 28.41 12.51
C ARG A 444 8.95 29.61 12.27
N CYS A 445 10.25 29.51 12.53
CA CYS A 445 11.21 30.59 12.23
C CYS A 445 11.23 30.89 10.74
N ALA A 446 11.42 29.87 9.90
CA ALA A 446 11.46 30.02 8.45
C ALA A 446 10.16 30.66 7.91
N PHE A 447 9.00 30.21 8.39
CA PHE A 447 7.71 30.77 8.00
C PHE A 447 7.58 32.25 8.38
N LEU A 448 7.86 32.60 9.64
CA LEU A 448 7.72 33.98 10.13
C LEU A 448 8.67 34.95 9.42
N LEU A 449 9.91 34.55 9.13
CA LEU A 449 10.88 35.39 8.42
C LEU A 449 10.52 35.57 6.95
N LEU A 450 10.07 34.51 6.27
CA LEU A 450 9.57 34.62 4.89
C LEU A 450 8.33 35.52 4.83
N TRP A 451 7.40 35.36 5.77
CA TRP A 451 6.23 36.23 5.86
C TRP A 451 6.65 37.69 6.12
N ALA A 452 7.56 37.94 7.06
CA ALA A 452 8.07 39.29 7.33
C ALA A 452 8.69 39.95 6.10
N ARG A 453 9.47 39.18 5.31
CA ARG A 453 10.08 39.65 4.06
C ARG A 453 9.04 40.09 3.03
N HIS A 454 7.98 39.30 2.86
CA HIS A 454 6.89 39.65 1.95
C HIS A 454 6.06 40.82 2.48
N ALA A 455 5.76 40.87 3.78
CA ALA A 455 5.08 42.01 4.40
C ALA A 455 5.86 43.32 4.19
N ALA A 456 7.19 43.29 4.39
CA ALA A 456 8.06 44.43 4.13
C ALA A 456 8.06 44.84 2.64
N ALA A 457 8.09 43.88 1.72
CA ALA A 457 8.01 44.14 0.28
C ALA A 457 6.64 44.66 -0.17
N GLU A 458 5.58 44.40 0.60
CA GLU A 458 4.22 44.89 0.42
C GLU A 458 3.94 46.19 1.21
N CYS A 459 5.00 46.85 1.73
CA CYS A 459 4.95 48.08 2.51
C CYS A 459 4.19 47.99 3.85
N ASP A 460 4.00 46.79 4.39
CA ASP A 460 3.48 46.56 5.74
C ASP A 460 4.62 46.42 6.76
N SER A 461 5.25 47.56 7.08
CA SER A 461 6.40 47.64 7.98
C SER A 461 6.07 47.24 9.42
N PHE A 462 4.85 47.49 9.87
CA PHE A 462 4.39 47.15 11.21
C PHE A 462 4.33 45.62 11.38
N SER A 463 3.62 44.92 10.47
CA SER A 463 3.55 43.47 10.51
C SER A 463 4.92 42.84 10.33
N ALA A 464 5.75 43.35 9.41
CA ALA A 464 7.11 42.85 9.21
C ALA A 464 7.94 42.91 10.50
N THR A 465 7.90 44.04 11.22
CA THR A 465 8.63 44.21 12.49
C THR A 465 8.13 43.26 13.57
N ASP A 466 6.81 43.09 13.70
CA ASP A 466 6.24 42.17 14.68
C ASP A 466 6.60 40.69 14.36
N LEU A 467 6.51 40.30 13.09
CA LEU A 467 6.87 38.95 12.64
C LEU A 467 8.35 38.64 12.87
N VAL A 468 9.26 39.59 12.63
CA VAL A 468 10.69 39.46 12.96
C VAL A 468 10.89 39.26 14.47
N ARG A 469 10.18 40.04 15.31
CA ARG A 469 10.21 39.87 16.76
C ARG A 469 9.74 38.47 17.18
N GLN A 470 8.65 37.99 16.61
CA GLN A 470 8.14 36.63 16.85
C GLN A 470 9.14 35.57 16.41
N ALA A 471 9.78 35.73 15.24
CA ALA A 471 10.79 34.81 14.73
C ALA A 471 12.00 34.69 15.68
N ARG A 472 12.50 35.82 16.21
CA ARG A 472 13.58 35.83 17.22
C ARG A 472 13.20 35.04 18.47
N LEU A 473 11.94 35.14 18.93
CA LEU A 473 11.46 34.35 20.09
C LEU A 473 11.42 32.86 19.79
N GLN A 474 11.07 32.45 18.56
CA GLN A 474 11.10 31.04 18.17
C GLN A 474 12.55 30.54 18.00
N ALA A 475 13.44 31.35 17.43
CA ALA A 475 14.84 30.98 17.22
C ALA A 475 15.55 30.63 18.54
N ARG A 476 15.25 31.37 19.62
CA ARG A 476 15.76 31.08 20.97
C ARG A 476 15.40 29.68 21.50
N LYS A 477 14.35 29.05 20.95
CA LYS A 477 13.90 27.69 21.33
C LYS A 477 14.62 26.59 20.54
N LEU A 478 15.38 26.94 19.49
CA LEU A 478 16.13 25.97 18.69
C LEU A 478 17.27 25.38 19.50
N ARG A 479 17.40 24.05 19.51
CA ARG A 479 18.51 23.37 20.18
C ARG A 479 19.83 23.48 19.40
N ASP A 480 19.75 23.50 18.06
CA ASP A 480 20.91 23.67 17.20
C ASP A 480 21.41 25.13 17.23
N PRO A 481 22.64 25.38 17.72
CA PRO A 481 23.21 26.73 17.77
C PRO A 481 23.47 27.31 16.38
N GLN A 482 23.78 26.51 15.36
CA GLN A 482 24.04 26.99 14.00
C GLN A 482 22.75 27.42 13.31
N ALA A 483 21.69 26.61 13.38
CA ALA A 483 20.36 27.04 12.92
C ALA A 483 19.87 28.30 13.66
N ARG A 484 20.07 28.35 14.98
CA ARG A 484 19.72 29.54 15.79
C ARG A 484 20.43 30.79 15.29
N GLN A 485 21.74 30.72 15.08
CA GLN A 485 22.53 31.85 14.61
C GLN A 485 22.05 32.33 13.23
N ARG A 486 21.86 31.41 12.27
CA ARG A 486 21.38 31.74 10.92
C ARG A 486 20.05 32.50 10.92
N TYR A 487 19.07 32.07 11.73
CA TYR A 487 17.78 32.76 11.80
C TYR A 487 17.85 34.11 12.49
N LEU A 488 18.75 34.29 13.46
CA LEU A 488 18.96 35.59 14.10
C LEU A 488 19.63 36.56 13.12
N GLU A 489 20.60 36.10 12.34
CA GLU A 489 21.24 36.89 11.28
C GLU A 489 20.23 37.33 10.22
N GLU A 490 19.38 36.42 9.73
CA GLU A 490 18.32 36.76 8.76
C GLU A 490 17.30 37.76 9.35
N ALA A 491 16.94 37.62 10.63
CA ALA A 491 16.09 38.58 11.34
C ALA A 491 16.74 39.97 11.43
N ASP A 492 18.05 40.03 11.66
CA ASP A 492 18.81 41.28 11.74
C ASP A 492 18.99 41.94 10.38
N GLU A 493 19.13 41.17 9.31
CA GLU A 493 19.12 41.68 7.93
C GLU A 493 17.78 42.33 7.57
N LEU A 494 16.67 41.67 7.89
CA LEU A 494 15.33 42.22 7.63
C LEU A 494 15.04 43.48 8.45
N THR A 495 15.64 43.62 9.63
CA THR A 495 15.54 44.84 10.45
C THR A 495 16.36 45.99 9.86
N ARG A 496 17.50 45.68 9.23
CA ARG A 496 18.46 46.66 8.68
C ARG A 496 18.11 47.15 7.27
N GLN A 497 17.29 46.42 6.51
CA GLN A 497 16.86 46.89 5.18
C GLN A 497 16.05 48.19 5.33
N PRO A 498 16.47 49.30 4.70
CA PRO A 498 15.71 50.54 4.77
C PRO A 498 14.34 50.27 4.14
N GLN A 499 13.29 50.51 4.94
CA GLN A 499 11.91 50.48 4.50
C GLN A 499 11.79 51.49 3.36
N ARG A 500 11.79 51.01 2.11
CA ARG A 500 11.50 51.89 0.97
C ARG A 500 10.04 52.30 1.12
N ALA A 501 9.85 53.56 1.50
CA ALA A 501 8.56 54.23 1.59
C ALA A 501 7.87 54.30 0.23
#